data_AF-A0A4Q2TIL2-F1
#
_entry.id   AF-A0A4Q2TIL2-F1
#
_cell.length_a   1.000
_cell.length_b   1.000
_cell.length_c   1.000
_cell.angle_alpha   90.00
_cell.angle_beta   90.00
_cell.angle_gamma   90.00
#
_symmetry.space_group_name_H-M   'P 1'
#
loop_
_entity.id
_entity.type
_entity.pdbx_description
1 polymer ?
#
loop_
_entity_poly.entity_id
_entity_poly.type
_entity_poly.pdbx_seq_one_letter_code
_entity_poly.pdbx_strand_id
1 'polypeptide(L)' 'MAEKEVVIVYAAAYETVEAAVADMNAIEQLHKDEMIGRYDAAVIDKEDHRPRIVKRMDRPHLRVIPEWFG' A
#
# COMPACT_ATOMS: atom_id res chain seq x y z
N MET A 1 4.74 -21.15 -19.74
CA MET A 1 4.98 -21.51 -18.33
C MET A 1 5.04 -20.20 -17.58
N ALA A 2 4.02 -19.84 -16.80
CA ALA A 2 4.05 -18.59 -16.03
C ALA A 2 5.18 -18.69 -15.00
N GLU A 3 6.14 -17.77 -15.07
CA GLU A 3 7.20 -17.64 -14.10
C GLU A 3 6.54 -17.38 -12.74
N LYS A 4 6.85 -18.21 -11.74
CA LYS A 4 6.19 -18.14 -10.43
C LYS A 4 6.86 -17.00 -9.66
N GLU A 5 6.35 -15.79 -9.85
CA GLU A 5 6.85 -14.59 -9.17
C GLU A 5 6.62 -14.75 -7.65
N VAL A 6 7.71 -14.70 -6.88
CA VAL A 6 7.64 -14.82 -5.42
C VAL A 6 7.23 -13.47 -4.85
N VAL A 7 5.97 -13.36 -4.43
CA VAL A 7 5.44 -12.18 -3.75
C VAL A 7 5.64 -12.33 -2.24
N ILE A 8 6.34 -11.39 -1.62
CA ILE A 8 6.50 -11.32 -0.16
C ILE A 8 5.46 -10.32 0.38
N VAL A 9 4.65 -10.77 1.33
CA VAL A 9 3.62 -9.96 1.98
C VAL A 9 3.90 -9.86 3.47
N TYR A 10 3.89 -8.63 3.99
CA TYR A 10 3.97 -8.35 5.43
C TYR A 10 2.58 -7.97 5.94
N ALA A 11 2.15 -8.56 7.04
CA ALA A 11 0.85 -8.30 7.66
C ALA A 11 0.99 -8.02 9.15
N ALA A 12 0.25 -7.04 9.65
CA ALA A 12 0.14 -6.70 11.06
C ALA A 12 -1.35 -6.59 11.44
N ALA A 13 -1.69 -7.07 12.64
CA ALA A 13 -3.04 -6.99 13.18
C ALA A 13 -3.09 -5.89 14.25
N TYR A 14 -4.14 -5.10 14.21
CA TYR A 14 -4.35 -3.97 15.12
C TYR A 14 -5.71 -4.12 15.80
N GLU A 15 -5.82 -3.63 17.03
CA GLU A 15 -7.09 -3.60 17.77
C GLU A 15 -8.05 -2.54 17.21
N THR A 16 -7.51 -1.46 16.65
CA THR A 16 -8.29 -0.35 16.11
C THR A 16 -7.83 0.06 14.71
N VAL A 17 -8.76 0.58 13.93
CA VAL A 17 -8.50 1.10 12.59
C VAL A 17 -7.56 2.31 12.65
N GLU A 18 -7.71 3.14 13.67
CA GLU A 18 -6.91 4.34 13.88
C GLU A 18 -5.43 4.00 14.06
N ALA A 19 -5.12 2.94 14.83
CA ALA A 19 -3.75 2.47 15.01
C ALA A 19 -3.16 1.97 13.68
N ALA A 20 -3.91 1.16 12.93
CA ALA A 20 -3.48 0.67 11.63
C ALA A 20 -3.22 1.82 10.62
N VAL A 21 -4.08 2.85 10.63
CA VAL A 21 -3.93 4.03 9.77
C VAL A 21 -2.73 4.88 10.18
N ALA A 22 -2.46 5.03 11.48
CA ALA A 22 -1.30 5.76 11.98
C ALA A 22 0.02 5.13 11.51
N ASP A 23 0.14 3.81 11.62
CA ASP A 23 1.33 3.09 11.13
C ASP A 23 1.45 3.15 9.61
N MET A 24 0.33 3.04 8.88
CA MET A 24 0.34 3.23 7.43
C MET A 24 0.81 4.64 7.04
N ASN A 25 0.44 5.68 7.79
CA ASN A 25 0.93 7.03 7.56
C ASN A 25 2.44 7.15 7.79
N ALA A 26 2.97 6.47 8.83
CA ALA A 26 4.41 6.45 9.08
C ALA A 26 5.17 5.76 7.93
N ILE A 27 4.65 4.63 7.44
CA ILE A 27 5.20 3.91 6.26
C ILE A 27 5.17 4.82 5.02
N GLU A 28 4.07 5.56 4.82
CA GLU A 28 3.93 6.50 3.71
C GLU A 28 4.99 7.63 3.77
N GLN A 29 5.32 8.14 4.97
CA GLN A 29 6.38 9.14 5.14
C GLN A 29 7.77 8.55 4.87
N LEU A 30 8.09 7.38 5.44
CA LEU A 30 9.36 6.68 5.17
C LEU A 30 9.56 6.42 3.67
N HIS A 31 8.47 6.15 2.95
CA HIS A 31 8.50 6.00 1.51
C HIS A 31 8.74 7.32 0.78
N LYS A 32 8.11 8.42 1.21
CA LYS A 32 8.35 9.77 0.66
C LYS A 32 9.79 10.23 0.87
N ASP A 33 10.38 9.85 1.99
CA ASP A 33 11.78 10.13 2.35
C ASP A 33 12.78 9.18 1.68
N GLU A 34 12.31 8.29 0.77
CA GLU A 34 13.11 7.28 0.06
C GLU A 34 13.88 6.32 0.98
N MET A 35 13.46 6.19 2.25
CA MET A 35 14.10 5.34 3.25
C MET A 35 13.73 3.87 3.13
N ILE A 36 12.61 3.57 2.46
CA ILE A 36 12.13 2.21 2.21
C ILE A 36 11.80 2.00 0.72
N GLY A 37 11.80 0.73 0.30
CA GLY A 37 11.44 0.33 -1.06
C GLY A 37 10.00 0.72 -1.46
N ARG A 38 9.65 0.43 -2.72
CA ARG A 38 8.30 0.61 -3.25
C ARG A 38 7.45 -0.60 -2.84
N TYR A 39 6.46 -0.37 -1.99
CA TYR A 39 5.49 -1.37 -1.56
C TYR A 39 4.08 -0.83 -1.76
N ASP A 40 3.20 -1.68 -2.25
CA ASP A 40 1.76 -1.44 -2.12
C ASP A 40 1.34 -1.80 -0.69
N ALA A 41 0.48 -0.98 -0.10
CA ALA A 41 -0.03 -1.21 1.26
C ALA A 41 -1.52 -0.91 1.35
N ALA A 42 -2.22 -1.63 2.23
CA ALA A 42 -3.62 -1.39 2.52
C ALA A 42 -3.94 -1.68 3.99
N VAL A 43 -4.78 -0.85 4.57
CA VAL A 43 -5.47 -1.13 5.84
C VAL A 43 -6.82 -1.74 5.51
N ILE A 44 -7.04 -2.93 6.06
CA ILE A 44 -8.28 -3.70 5.87
C ILE A 44 -8.95 -3.81 7.24
N ASP A 45 -10.23 -3.49 7.27
CA ASP A 45 -11.10 -3.63 8.42
C ASP A 45 -12.26 -4.59 8.08
N LYS A 46 -13.02 -5.04 9.07
CA LYS A 46 -14.16 -5.93 8.91
C LYS A 46 -15.43 -5.22 9.35
N GLU A 47 -16.25 -4.80 8.39
CA GLU A 47 -17.57 -4.20 8.61
C GLU A 47 -18.65 -5.22 8.21
N ASP A 48 -19.60 -5.53 9.10
CA ASP A 48 -20.67 -6.53 8.87
C ASP A 48 -20.16 -7.90 8.33
N HIS A 49 -19.06 -8.35 8.91
CA HIS A 49 -18.34 -9.56 8.50
C HIS A 49 -17.74 -9.55 7.08
N ARG A 50 -17.77 -8.41 6.38
CA ARG A 50 -17.16 -8.23 5.07
C ARG A 50 -15.86 -7.44 5.19
N PRO A 51 -14.79 -7.82 4.46
CA PRO A 51 -13.58 -7.02 4.43
C PRO A 51 -13.84 -5.69 3.71
N ARG A 52 -13.38 -4.61 4.31
CA ARG A 52 -13.43 -3.25 3.77
C ARG A 52 -12.02 -2.66 3.75
N ILE A 53 -11.63 -2.10 2.63
CA ILE A 53 -10.38 -1.34 2.52
C ILE A 53 -10.65 0.05 3.13
N VAL A 54 -10.01 0.35 4.25
CA VAL A 54 -10.12 1.66 4.91
C VAL A 54 -9.19 2.66 4.24
N LYS A 55 -7.95 2.25 3.96
CA LYS A 55 -6.95 3.07 3.31
C LYS A 55 -6.12 2.20 2.38
N ARG A 56 -5.79 2.72 1.20
CA ARG A 56 -4.91 2.09 0.23
C ARG A 56 -3.80 3.07 -0.14
N MET A 57 -2.60 2.54 -0.31
CA MET A 57 -1.46 3.21 -0.91
C MET A 57 -1.07 2.36 -2.10
N ASP A 58 -1.71 2.63 -3.23
CA ASP A 58 -1.31 2.16 -4.55
C ASP A 58 -0.69 3.34 -5.29
N ARG A 59 0.51 3.18 -5.84
CA ARG A 59 0.95 4.10 -6.88
C ARG A 59 0.55 3.51 -8.24
N PRO A 60 -0.36 4.15 -8.98
CA PRO A 60 -0.59 3.74 -10.36
C PRO A 60 0.73 3.78 -11.11
N HIS A 61 1.01 2.75 -11.91
CA HIS A 61 2.17 2.64 -12.79
C HIS A 61 2.15 3.68 -13.94
N LEU A 62 1.58 4.88 -13.72
CA LEU A 62 1.61 5.97 -14.69
C LEU A 62 3.00 6.60 -14.67
N ARG A 63 3.91 5.98 -15.43
CA ARG A 63 5.09 6.65 -15.96
C ARG A 63 4.59 7.65 -17.01
N VAL A 64 4.30 8.88 -16.58
CA VAL A 64 4.03 9.97 -17.52
C VAL A 64 5.32 10.18 -18.33
N ILE A 65 5.30 9.85 -19.61
CA ILE A 65 6.39 10.15 -20.54
C ILE A 65 6.19 11.62 -20.96
N PRO A 66 7.05 12.56 -20.54
CA PRO A 66 6.85 13.98 -20.78
C PRO A 66 6.77 14.35 -22.27
N GLU A 67 7.37 13.51 -23.14
CA GLU A 67 7.46 13.73 -24.59
C GLU A 67 6.12 13.58 -25.33
N TRP A 68 5.05 13.16 -24.67
CA TRP A 68 3.70 13.01 -25.27
C TRP A 68 2.80 14.25 -25.10
N PHE A 69 3.28 15.28 -24.39
CA PHE A 69 2.61 16.58 -24.26
C PHE A 69 3.23 17.66 -25.16
N GLY A 70 4.04 17.24 -26.16
CA GLY A 70 4.62 18.10 -27.20
C GLY A 70 3.75 18.17 -28.44
#